data_AF-A0A381YEC6-F1
#
_entry.id   AF-A0A381YEC6-F1
#
_cell.length_a   1.000
_cell.length_b   1.000
_cell.length_c   1.000
_cell.angle_alpha   90.00
_cell.angle_beta   90.00
_cell.angle_gamma   90.00
#
_symmetry.space_group_name_H-M   'P 1'
#
loop_
_entity.id
_entity.type
_entity.pdbx_description
1 polymer ?
#
loop_
_entity_poly.entity_id
_entity_poly.type
_entity_poly.pdbx_seq_one_letter_code
_entity_poly.pdbx_strand_id
1 'polypeptide(L)'
;MYSLLNQYSFVVIAGLMLFICWVVASRIMPWKGAVFTVFVVLIALTFFQQFQSFRHTSVETQEDWNERIALGKPILLELYSDY
;
A
#
# COMPACT_ATOMS: atom_id res chain seq x y z
N MET A 1 14.78 4.49 -8.42
CA MET A 1 14.35 5.60 -7.51
C MET A 1 12.93 5.46 -6.95
N TYR A 2 12.16 4.40 -7.28
CA TYR A 2 10.88 4.06 -6.60
C TYR A 2 11.02 3.01 -5.49
N SER A 3 12.22 2.43 -5.33
CA SER A 3 12.56 1.45 -4.27
C SER A 3 12.47 2.01 -2.84
N LEU A 4 12.32 3.33 -2.65
CA LEU A 4 12.11 3.92 -1.32
C LEU A 4 10.73 3.60 -0.72
N LEU A 5 9.78 3.07 -1.49
CA LEU A 5 8.57 2.41 -0.99
C LEU A 5 8.77 0.90 -0.91
N ASN A 6 9.93 0.47 -0.40
CA ASN A 6 10.10 -0.89 0.05
C ASN A 6 9.04 -1.20 1.13
N GLN A 7 8.62 -2.45 1.25
CA GLN A 7 7.60 -2.89 2.22
C GLN A 7 7.92 -2.43 3.65
N TYR A 8 9.21 -2.30 3.98
CA TYR A 8 9.71 -1.72 5.22
C TYR A 8 9.35 -0.23 5.41
N SER A 9 9.39 0.58 4.36
CA SER A 9 9.01 1.99 4.42
C SER A 9 7.51 2.17 4.66
N PHE A 10 6.68 1.29 4.11
CA PHE A 10 5.24 1.30 4.40
C PHE A 10 4.97 1.07 5.89
N VAL A 11 5.63 0.08 6.50
CA VAL A 11 5.47 -0.22 7.93
C VAL A 11 5.87 0.98 8.80
N VAL A 12 6.99 1.65 8.47
CA VAL A 12 7.46 2.83 9.20
C VAL A 12 6.45 3.99 9.09
N ILE A 13 5.98 4.29 7.88
CA ILE A 13 5.02 5.38 7.63
C ILE A 13 3.67 5.07 8.29
N ALA A 14 3.18 3.84 8.16
CA ALA A 14 1.94 3.36 8.77
C ALA A 14 2.00 3.46 10.30
N GLY A 15 3.11 3.03 10.90
CA GLY A 15 3.32 3.15 12.35
C GLY A 15 3.31 4.61 12.83
N LEU A 16 3.97 5.49 12.09
CA LEU A 16 4.00 6.93 12.41
C LEU A 16 2.61 7.56 12.27
N MET A 17 1.85 7.19 11.22
CA MET A 17 0.46 7.61 11.06
C MET A 17 -0.42 7.15 12.21
N LEU A 18 -0.33 5.88 12.63
CA LEU A 18 -1.10 5.35 13.75
C LEU A 18 -0.76 6.07 15.05
N PHE A 19 0.52 6.39 15.28
CA PHE A 19 0.95 7.15 16.45
C PHE A 19 0.37 8.57 16.47
N ILE A 20 0.44 9.29 15.35
CA ILE A 20 -0.18 10.62 15.25
C ILE A 20 -1.69 10.53 15.46
N CYS A 21 -2.35 9.55 14.83
CA CYS A 21 -3.79 9.35 14.96
C CYS A 21 -4.19 9.07 16.41
N TRP A 22 -3.41 8.26 17.12
CA TRP A 22 -3.59 8.00 18.55
C TRP A 22 -3.46 9.27 19.40
N VAL A 23 -2.40 10.05 19.20
CA VAL A 23 -2.16 11.29 19.94
C VAL A 23 -3.30 12.29 19.70
N VAL A 24 -3.77 12.42 18.47
CA VAL A 24 -4.87 13.33 18.12
C VAL A 24 -6.20 12.82 18.70
N ALA A 25 -6.53 11.54 18.48
CA ALA A 25 -7.80 10.96 18.90
C ALA A 25 -7.94 10.91 20.43
N SER A 26 -6.84 10.62 21.15
CA SER A 26 -6.83 10.61 22.63
C SER A 26 -7.03 11.99 23.26
N ARG A 27 -6.81 13.07 22.49
CA ARG A 27 -7.04 14.46 22.95
C ARG A 27 -8.46 14.96 22.67
N ILE A 28 -9.12 14.41 21.66
CA ILE A 28 -10.41 14.92 21.16
C ILE A 28 -11.58 14.03 21.64
N MET A 29 -11.34 12.72 21.77
CA MET A 29 -12.39 11.73 22.02
C MET A 29 -12.14 10.95 23.30
N PRO A 30 -13.20 10.39 23.93
CA PRO A 30 -13.03 9.44 25.00
C PRO A 30 -12.24 8.22 24.53
N TRP A 31 -11.57 7.54 25.46
CA TRP A 31 -10.69 6.39 25.19
C TRP A 31 -11.27 5.37 24.22
N LYS A 32 -12.55 5.00 24.38
CA LYS A 32 -13.25 4.05 23.50
C LYS A 32 -13.30 4.54 22.04
N GLY A 33 -13.55 5.83 21.83
CA GLY A 33 -13.56 6.45 20.51
C GLY A 33 -12.17 6.48 19.89
N ALA A 34 -11.15 6.83 20.69
CA ALA A 34 -9.76 6.86 20.21
C ALA A 34 -9.28 5.48 19.74
N VAL A 35 -9.58 4.41 20.50
CA VAL A 35 -9.26 3.03 20.10
C VAL A 35 -10.00 2.64 18.83
N PHE A 36 -11.29 2.98 18.71
CA PHE A 36 -12.08 2.68 17.51
C PHE A 36 -11.50 3.38 16.27
N THR A 37 -11.10 4.66 16.38
CA THR A 37 -10.48 5.40 15.27
C THR A 37 -9.18 4.75 14.82
N VAL A 38 -8.29 4.40 15.74
CA VAL A 38 -7.03 3.72 15.39
C VAL A 38 -7.28 2.37 14.72
N PHE A 39 -8.29 1.62 15.19
CA PHE A 39 -8.67 0.35 14.57
C PHE A 39 -9.17 0.53 13.13
N VAL A 40 -10.02 1.54 12.88
CA VAL A 40 -10.49 1.87 11.52
C VAL A 40 -9.33 2.26 10.60
N VAL A 41 -8.40 3.08 11.10
CA VAL A 41 -7.21 3.50 10.32
C VAL A 41 -6.33 2.29 10.01
N LEU A 42 -6.15 1.38 10.96
CA LEU A 42 -5.38 0.15 10.74
C LEU A 42 -6.01 -0.72 9.64
N ILE A 43 -7.33 -0.90 9.65
CA ILE A 43 -8.04 -1.60 8.58
C ILE A 43 -7.80 -0.91 7.23
N ALA A 44 -7.96 0.41 7.16
CA ALA A 44 -7.75 1.17 5.94
C ALA A 44 -6.32 1.03 5.39
N LEU A 45 -5.31 1.05 6.26
CA LEU A 45 -3.91 0.85 5.89
C LEU A 45 -3.68 -0.56 5.32
N THR A 46 -4.27 -1.59 5.91
CA THR A 46 -4.18 -2.97 5.40
C THR A 46 -4.78 -3.10 4.00
N PHE A 47 -5.98 -2.54 3.78
CA PHE A 47 -6.61 -2.55 2.45
C PHE A 47 -5.79 -1.75 1.44
N PHE A 48 -5.23 -0.61 1.84
CA PHE A 48 -4.37 0.20 0.98
C PHE A 48 -3.10 -0.55 0.58
N GLN A 49 -2.44 -1.24 1.52
CA GLN A 49 -1.26 -2.05 1.23
C GLN A 49 -1.59 -3.19 0.26
N GLN A 50 -2.72 -3.88 0.49
CA GLN A 50 -3.16 -4.96 -0.39
C GLN A 50 -3.45 -4.45 -1.81
N PHE A 51 -4.12 -3.31 -1.95
CA PHE A 51 -4.40 -2.70 -3.24
C PHE A 51 -3.13 -2.27 -3.99
N GLN A 52 -2.13 -1.72 -3.29
CA GLN A 52 -0.82 -1.38 -3.86
C GLN A 52 -0.07 -2.64 -4.30
N SER A 53 -0.05 -3.69 -3.47
CA SER A 53 0.65 -4.94 -3.76
C SER A 53 0.11 -5.65 -5.00
N PHE A 54 -1.19 -5.56 -5.29
CA PHE A 54 -1.77 -6.17 -6.49
C PHE A 54 -1.41 -5.46 -7.80
N ARG A 55 -0.90 -4.22 -7.75
CA ARG A 55 -0.60 -3.43 -8.95
C ARG A 55 0.78 -3.68 -9.54
N HIS A 56 1.67 -4.33 -8.79
CA HIS A 56 2.95 -4.81 -9.31
C HIS A 56 2.80 -6.28 -9.66
N THR A 57 2.32 -6.59 -10.86
CA THR A 57 2.50 -7.94 -11.40
C THR A 57 3.74 -7.96 -12.27
N SER A 58 4.73 -8.77 -11.90
CA SER A 58 5.85 -9.08 -12.78
C SER A 58 5.31 -9.79 -14.01
N VAL A 59 5.83 -9.41 -15.18
CA VAL A 59 5.61 -10.13 -16.43
C VAL A 59 6.91 -10.87 -16.69
N GLU A 60 6.92 -12.15 -16.34
CA GLU A 60 8.13 -12.98 -16.40
C GLU A 60 8.18 -13.81 -17.69
N THR A 61 7.02 -14.03 -18.32
CA THR A 61 6.90 -14.81 -19.55
C THR A 61 6.29 -13.98 -20.70
N GLN A 62 6.60 -14.39 -21.93
CA GLN A 62 6.00 -13.80 -23.13
C GLN A 62 4.48 -14.08 -23.21
N GLU A 63 4.02 -15.17 -22.59
CA GLU A 63 2.61 -15.56 -22.56
C GLU A 63 1.80 -14.62 -21.66
N ASP A 64 2.31 -14.31 -20.45
CA ASP A 64 1.72 -13.31 -19.54
C ASP A 64 1.60 -11.92 -20.19
N TRP A 65 2.57 -11.56 -21.02
CA TRP A 65 2.57 -10.31 -21.76
C TRP A 65 1.47 -10.26 -22.83
N ASN A 66 1.35 -11.33 -23.61
CA ASN A 66 0.35 -11.45 -24.67
C ASN A 66 -1.08 -11.43 -24.10
N GLU A 67 -1.32 -12.12 -22.98
CA GLU A 67 -2.62 -12.07 -22.29
C GLU A 67 -2.95 -10.65 -21.82
N ARG A 68 -1.97 -9.93 -21.26
CA ARG A 68 -2.18 -8.55 -20.76
C ARG A 68 -2.48 -7.56 -21.86
N ILE A 69 -1.75 -7.62 -22.99
CA ILE A 69 -2.04 -6.76 -24.14
C ILE A 69 -3.42 -7.08 -24.74
N ALA A 70 -3.80 -8.36 -24.80
CA ALA A 70 -5.09 -8.79 -25.33
C ALA A 70 -6.29 -8.22 -24.55
N LEU A 71 -6.10 -7.85 -23.27
CA LEU A 71 -7.14 -7.21 -22.46
C LEU A 71 -7.49 -5.78 -22.91
N GLY A 72 -6.71 -5.16 -23.80
CA GLY A 72 -7.01 -3.85 -24.40
C GLY A 72 -7.05 -2.68 -23.41
N LYS A 73 -6.54 -2.87 -22.19
CA LYS A 73 -6.46 -1.84 -21.16
C LYS A 73 -5.15 -1.06 -21.30
N PRO A 74 -5.11 0.24 -20.95
CA PRO A 74 -3.84 0.96 -20.86
C PRO A 74 -2.96 0.34 -19.79
N ILE A 75 -1.72 -0.02 -20.16
CA ILE A 75 -0.73 -0.65 -19.30
C ILE A 75 0.45 0.30 -19.14
N LEU A 76 0.92 0.48 -17.90
CA LEU A 76 2.21 1.10 -17.62
C LEU A 76 3.25 -0.02 -17.48
N LEU A 77 4.24 -0.05 -18.37
CA LEU A 77 5.33 -1.01 -18.34
C LEU A 77 6.54 -0.39 -17.66
N GLU A 78 6.99 -1.01 -16.56
CA GLU A 78 8.24 -0.65 -15.91
C GLU A 78 9.31 -1.68 -16.31
N LEU A 79 10.29 -1.25 -17.11
CA LEU A 79 11.44 -2.08 -17.51
C LEU A 79 12.56 -1.84 -16.51
N TYR A 80 13.01 -2.91 -15.86
CA TYR A 80 14.08 -2.86 -14.87
C TYR A 80 15.05 -4.03 -15.07
N SER A 81 16.34 -3.79 -14.85
CA SER A 81 17.43 -4.76 -14.93
C SER A 81 18.18 -4.75 -13.60
N ASP A 82 18.38 -5.93 -13.02
CA ASP A 82 19.24 -6.12 -11.84
C ASP A 82 20.75 -6.18 -12.18
N TYR A 83 21.10 -6.15 -13.47
CA TYR A 83 22.47 -6.09 -13.99
C TYR A 83 22.93 -4.65 -14.27
#